data_AF-A0A3G3JTW1-F1
#
_entry.id   AF-A0A3G3JTW1-F1
#
_cell.length_a   1.000
_cell.length_b   1.000
_cell.length_c   1.000
_cell.angle_alpha   90.00
_cell.angle_beta   90.00
_cell.angle_gamma   90.00
#
_symmetry.space_group_name_H-M   'P 1'
#
loop_
_entity.id
_entity.type
_entity.pdbx_description
1 polymer ?
#
loop_
_entity_poly.entity_id
_entity_poly.type
_entity_poly.pdbx_seq_one_letter_code
_entity_poly.pdbx_strand_id
1 'polypeptide(L)'
;MFYPVTLAFTLFGAALCLFNYSGYDPHNVFLFMFSVPIWFVELFTDIHKVNVWFMYLLTILSYAVIGYLADLGIKRLKSWRHL
;
A
#
# COMPACT_ATOMS: atom_id res chain seq x y z
N MET A 1 6.88 9.71 18.36
CA MET A 1 7.74 8.79 17.58
C MET A 1 7.54 9.09 16.11
N PHE A 2 8.60 9.43 15.37
CA PHE A 2 8.51 9.62 13.92
C PHE A 2 8.54 8.25 13.22
N TYR A 3 7.67 8.03 12.24
CA TYR A 3 7.56 6.80 11.45
C TYR A 3 7.84 7.12 9.97
N PRO A 4 9.09 7.42 9.62
CA PRO A 4 9.45 7.92 8.29
C PRO A 4 9.10 6.93 7.18
N VAL A 5 9.33 5.63 7.41
CA VAL A 5 9.09 4.60 6.38
C VAL A 5 7.59 4.38 6.20
N THR A 6 6.83 4.33 7.30
CA THR A 6 5.36 4.28 7.29
C THR A 6 4.78 5.44 6.47
N LEU A 7 5.25 6.67 6.72
CA LEU A 7 4.77 7.84 6.00
C LEU A 7 5.11 7.76 4.51
N ALA A 8 6.34 7.40 4.16
CA ALA A 8 6.77 7.28 2.76
C ALA A 8 5.94 6.23 2.01
N PHE A 9 5.72 5.05 2.60
CA PHE A 9 4.92 3.99 1.99
C PHE A 9 3.44 4.37 1.89
N THR A 10 2.88 4.99 2.94
CA THR A 10 1.49 5.47 2.91
C THR A 10 1.30 6.50 1.79
N LEU A 11 2.24 7.44 1.63
CA LEU A 11 2.21 8.41 0.54
C LEU A 11 2.37 7.75 -0.83
N PHE A 12 3.22 6.73 -0.95
CA PHE A 12 3.33 5.95 -2.18
C PHE A 12 2.00 5.29 -2.56
N GLY A 13 1.35 4.60 -1.61
CA GLY A 13 0.04 3.98 -1.85
C GLY A 13 -1.03 5.00 -2.21
N ALA A 14 -1.04 6.17 -1.55
CA ALA A 14 -1.97 7.25 -1.85
C ALA A 14 -1.72 7.86 -3.24
N ALA A 15 -0.44 8.07 -3.61
CA ALA A 15 -0.05 8.57 -4.93
C ALA A 15 -0.45 7.59 -6.04
N LEU A 16 -0.28 6.28 -5.82
CA LEU A 16 -0.72 5.23 -6.75
C LEU A 16 -2.24 5.29 -6.97
N CYS A 17 -3.03 5.40 -5.89
CA CYS A 17 -4.48 5.50 -5.99
C CYS A 17 -4.91 6.81 -6.67
N LEU A 18 -4.22 7.92 -6.39
CA LEU A 18 -4.51 9.21 -7.03
C LEU A 18 -4.17 9.18 -8.53
N PHE A 19 -3.05 8.56 -8.90
CA PHE A 19 -2.66 8.35 -10.29
C PHE A 19 -3.70 7.51 -11.02
N ASN A 20 -4.18 6.43 -10.41
CA ASN A 20 -5.26 5.63 -11.00
C ASN A 20 -6.57 6.43 -11.13
N TYR A 21 -6.98 7.13 -10.07
CA TYR A 21 -8.19 7.96 -10.06
C TYR A 21 -8.18 9.08 -11.11
N SER A 22 -7.01 9.64 -11.42
CA SER A 22 -6.87 10.73 -12.39
C SER A 22 -7.18 10.33 -13.84
N GLY A 23 -7.30 9.03 -14.13
CA GLY A 23 -7.55 8.52 -15.49
C GLY A 23 -6.30 8.43 -16.37
N TYR A 24 -5.11 8.78 -15.85
CA TYR A 24 -3.83 8.55 -16.55
C TYR A 24 -3.46 7.05 -16.66
N ASP A 25 -4.16 6.18 -15.93
CA ASP A 25 -4.02 4.72 -15.98
C ASP A 25 -5.28 4.06 -16.56
N PRO A 26 -5.54 4.16 -17.88
CA PRO A 26 -6.82 3.80 -18.49
C PRO A 26 -7.17 2.30 -18.38
N HIS A 27 -6.19 1.44 -18.10
CA HIS A 27 -6.39 0.01 -17.92
C HIS A 27 -6.05 -0.47 -16.51
N ASN A 28 -5.90 0.45 -15.54
CA ASN A 28 -5.54 0.15 -14.16
C ASN A 28 -4.25 -0.68 -14.03
N VAL A 29 -3.32 -0.56 -14.99
CA VAL A 29 -2.12 -1.39 -15.09
C VAL A 29 -1.24 -1.19 -13.86
N PHE A 30 -1.02 0.06 -13.45
CA PHE A 30 -0.19 0.36 -12.30
C PHE A 30 -0.87 -0.07 -11.00
N LEU A 31 -2.18 0.14 -10.91
CA LEU A 31 -2.94 -0.32 -9.76
C LEU A 31 -2.86 -1.85 -9.66
N PHE A 32 -3.03 -2.60 -10.74
CA PHE A 32 -2.92 -4.07 -10.75
C PHE A 32 -1.52 -4.57 -10.41
N MET A 33 -0.49 -3.88 -10.87
CA MET A 33 0.91 -4.28 -10.61
C MET A 33 1.32 -4.02 -9.16
N PHE A 34 0.90 -2.90 -8.56
CA PHE A 34 1.42 -2.44 -7.27
C PHE A 34 0.42 -2.56 -6.11
N SER A 35 -0.87 -2.76 -6.37
CA SER A 35 -1.86 -2.98 -5.31
C SER A 35 -1.77 -4.40 -4.77
N VAL A 36 -1.19 -4.55 -3.58
CA VAL A 36 -1.11 -5.82 -2.86
C VAL A 36 -2.49 -6.50 -2.71
N PRO A 37 -3.57 -5.80 -2.32
CA PRO A 37 -4.90 -6.41 -2.24
C PRO A 37 -5.42 -6.98 -3.57
N ILE A 38 -5.12 -6.31 -4.68
CA ILE A 38 -5.61 -6.75 -6.00
C ILE A 38 -5.00 -8.09 -6.40
N TRP A 39 -3.76 -8.38 -6.01
CA TRP A 39 -3.13 -9.68 -6.29
C TRP A 39 -3.93 -10.87 -5.75
N PHE A 40 -4.73 -10.63 -4.70
CA PHE A 40 -5.53 -11.67 -4.06
C PHE A 40 -7.02 -11.55 -4.37
N VAL A 41 -7.50 -10.46 -4.99
CA VAL A 41 -8.94 -10.22 -5.16
C VAL A 41 -9.63 -11.32 -5.98
N GLU A 42 -8.98 -11.74 -7.07
CA GLU A 42 -9.44 -12.79 -7.99
C GLU A 42 -9.54 -14.18 -7.33
N LEU A 43 -8.90 -14.38 -6.18
CA LEU A 43 -9.04 -15.62 -5.40
C LEU A 43 -10.38 -15.68 -4.65
N PHE A 44 -11.02 -14.53 -4.43
CA PHE A 44 -12.26 -14.42 -3.64
C PHE A 44 -13.46 -13.95 -4.47
N THR A 45 -13.25 -13.09 -5.46
CA THR A 45 -14.32 -12.52 -6.30
C THR A 45 -13.76 -11.95 -7.60
N ASP A 46 -14.64 -11.78 -8.58
CA ASP A 46 -14.36 -11.05 -9.82
C ASP A 46 -14.04 -9.58 -9.53
N ILE A 47 -12.91 -9.09 -10.04
CA ILE A 47 -12.44 -7.71 -9.87
C ILE A 47 -13.43 -6.66 -10.37
N HIS A 48 -14.25 -6.99 -11.38
CA HIS A 48 -15.23 -6.06 -11.95
C HIS A 48 -16.42 -5.80 -11.02
N LYS A 49 -16.59 -6.62 -9.98
CA LYS A 49 -17.67 -6.48 -8.99
C LYS A 49 -17.24 -5.73 -7.72
N VAL A 50 -15.95 -5.44 -7.60
CA VAL A 50 -15.39 -4.84 -6.38
C VAL A 50 -15.40 -3.32 -6.49
N ASN A 51 -15.77 -2.65 -5.39
CA ASN A 51 -15.73 -1.20 -5.31
C ASN A 51 -14.27 -0.71 -5.36
N VAL A 52 -13.94 0.12 -6.36
CA VAL A 52 -12.61 0.70 -6.54
C VAL A 52 -12.14 1.52 -5.33
N TRP A 53 -13.03 2.24 -4.66
CA TRP A 53 -12.70 3.02 -3.47
C TRP A 53 -12.28 2.13 -2.30
N PHE A 54 -12.91 0.97 -2.19
CA PHE A 54 -12.52 -0.04 -1.20
C PHE A 54 -11.12 -0.60 -1.53
N MET A 55 -10.83 -0.83 -2.81
CA MET A 55 -9.49 -1.24 -3.24
C MET A 55 -8.42 -0.18 -2.98
N TYR A 56 -8.74 1.11 -3.17
CA TYR A 56 -7.82 2.20 -2.81
C TYR A 56 -7.51 2.23 -1.32
N LEU A 57 -8.54 2.14 -0.47
CA LEU A 57 -8.36 2.10 0.97
C LEU A 57 -7.47 0.93 1.38
N LEU A 58 -7.75 -0.28 0.86
CA LEU A 58 -6.93 -1.45 1.14
C LEU A 58 -5.49 -1.27 0.64
N THR A 59 -5.30 -0.68 -0.54
CA THR A 59 -3.96 -0.43 -1.10
C THR A 59 -3.14 0.48 -0.19
N ILE A 60 -3.71 1.61 0.23
CA ILE A 60 -3.06 2.55 1.14
C ILE A 60 -2.75 1.86 2.47
N LEU A 61 -3.69 1.10 3.03
CA LEU A 61 -3.49 0.37 4.28
C LEU A 61 -2.41 -0.70 4.16
N SER A 62 -2.34 -1.46 3.07
CA SER A 62 -1.29 -2.44 2.84
C SER A 62 0.09 -1.80 2.87
N TYR A 63 0.27 -0.68 2.15
CA TYR A 63 1.54 0.05 2.18
C TYR A 63 1.85 0.65 3.55
N ALA A 64 0.85 1.23 4.24
CA ALA A 64 1.02 1.73 5.60
C ALA A 64 1.48 0.62 6.57
N VAL A 65 0.88 -0.57 6.49
CA VAL A 65 1.27 -1.73 7.30
C VAL A 65 2.69 -2.18 6.99
N ILE A 66 3.07 -2.27 5.70
CA ILE A 66 4.43 -2.62 5.30
C ILE A 66 5.44 -1.62 5.87
N GLY A 67 5.18 -0.32 5.72
CA GLY A 67 6.05 0.73 6.26
C GLY A 67 6.11 0.72 7.79
N TYR A 68 5.00 0.42 8.47
CA TYR A 68 4.95 0.28 9.92
C TYR A 68 5.79 -0.90 10.42
N LEU A 69 5.70 -2.06 9.77
CA LEU A 69 6.52 -3.22 10.09
C LEU A 69 8.02 -2.92 9.88
N ALA A 70 8.36 -2.18 8.83
CA ALA A 70 9.73 -1.75 8.57
C ALA A 70 10.23 -0.78 9.67
N ASP A 71 9.46 0.24 10.04
CA ASP A 71 9.81 1.14 11.15
C ASP A 71 9.97 0.38 12.48
N LEU A 72 9.11 -0.61 12.74
CA LEU A 72 9.21 -1.48 13.93
C LEU A 72 10.52 -2.29 13.91
N GLY A 73 10.88 -2.87 12.77
CA GLY A 73 12.15 -3.58 12.56
C GLY A 73 13.36 -2.67 12.81
N ILE A 74 13.36 -1.47 12.23
CA ILE A 74 14.43 -0.48 12.40
C ILE A 74 14.58 -0.07 13.87
N LYS A 75 13.47 0.16 14.58
CA LYS A 75 13.49 0.47 16.02
C LYS A 75 14.10 -0.65 16.84
N ARG A 76 13.70 -1.91 16.56
CA ARG A 76 14.30 -3.09 17.20
C ARG A 76 15.79 -3.18 16.93
N LEU A 77 16.23 -3.05 15.68
CA LEU A 77 17.65 -3.11 15.32
C LEU A 77 18.49 -2.01 15.97
N LYS A 78 17.97 -0.77 16.04
CA LYS A 78 18.65 0.32 16.76
C LYS A 78 18.78 0.00 18.25
N SER A 79 17.75 -0.56 18.88
CA SER A 79 17.80 -0.97 20.28
C SER A 79 18.88 -2.02 20.55
N TRP A 80 19.10 -2.96 19.62
CA TRP A 80 20.12 -4.01 19.77
C TRP A 80 21.54 -3.47 19.61
N ARG A 81 21.75 -2.42 18.81
CA ARG A 81 23.07 -1.81 18.59
C ARG A 81 23.57 -0.95 19.77
N HIS A 82 22.68 -0.63 20.72
CA HIS A 82 23.01 0.14 21.93
C HIS A 82 23.19 -0.74 23.17
N LEU A 83 23.08 -2.07 23.03
CA LEU A 83 23.44 -3.09 24.02
C LEU A 83 24.81 -3.68 23.66
#